data_AF-A0A848WZT7-F1
#
_entry.id   AF-A0A848WZT7-F1
#
_cell.length_a   1.000
_cell.length_b   1.000
_cell.length_c   1.000
_cell.angle_alpha   90.00
_cell.angle_beta   90.00
_cell.angle_gamma   90.00
#
_symmetry.space_group_name_H-M   'P 1'
#
loop_
_entity.id
_entity.type
_entity.pdbx_description
1 polymer ?
#
loop_
_entity_poly.entity_id
_entity_poly.type
_entity_poly.pdbx_seq_one_letter_code
_entity_poly.pdbx_strand_id
1 'polypeptide(L)'
;MRFFVCSILIAFTAQLLPAQETGDADLPINALILETIHRSMPKGGTYAKYRKELPGDKRFDDLYQTVADLDKALAVKPGGGLKVDPDKAKNYSFCSSATYLLFGEVVESLQQSGAVEKNAKLNKELAWTGSKFDVIQGKLDGVGIFGHWNADGPGTAALFHLLDLGPNFTSYEKARPGDFMKIFWNEHIGKGERGHLVVYLGETRDKKSVKVWSSQTENDDGSAGYGIMTVEKSRIKRVVFSRLLRPENLKRWLDLPEEKRTSDYLVQI
;
A
#
# COMPACT_ATOMS: atom_id res chain seq x y z
N MET A 1 -63.48 -53.12 -17.17
CA MET A 1 -62.68 -53.73 -16.07
C MET A 1 -61.77 -52.65 -15.51
N ARG A 2 -61.71 -52.51 -14.18
CA ARG A 2 -60.93 -51.53 -13.38
C ARG A 2 -59.48 -51.35 -13.91
N PHE A 3 -58.81 -50.20 -13.84
CA PHE A 3 -58.38 -49.50 -12.61
C PHE A 3 -58.06 -48.00 -12.82
N PHE A 4 -58.31 -47.23 -11.76
CA PHE A 4 -57.77 -45.90 -11.42
C PHE A 4 -56.22 -45.89 -11.39
N VAL A 5 -55.58 -44.72 -11.57
CA VAL A 5 -54.74 -44.03 -10.54
C VAL A 5 -54.31 -42.61 -11.02
N CYS A 6 -54.59 -41.64 -10.16
CA CYS A 6 -54.00 -40.32 -9.87
C CYS A 6 -53.04 -39.60 -10.84
N SER A 7 -53.44 -38.37 -11.17
CA SER A 7 -52.85 -37.08 -10.76
C SER A 7 -51.34 -37.05 -10.42
N ILE A 8 -50.62 -36.09 -11.02
CA ILE A 8 -50.30 -34.78 -10.40
C ILE A 8 -49.46 -33.98 -11.42
N LEU A 9 -49.98 -32.82 -11.81
CA LEU A 9 -49.24 -31.71 -12.40
C LEU A 9 -48.40 -31.09 -11.27
N ILE A 10 -47.07 -31.14 -11.32
CA ILE A 10 -46.22 -30.28 -10.48
C ILE A 10 -45.58 -29.23 -11.38
N ALA A 11 -46.10 -28.01 -11.28
CA ALA A 11 -45.43 -26.81 -11.73
C ALA A 11 -44.13 -26.65 -10.92
N PHE A 12 -42.99 -26.66 -11.60
CA PHE A 12 -41.72 -26.24 -11.01
C PHE A 12 -41.70 -24.72 -10.95
N THR A 13 -42.23 -24.15 -9.87
CA THR A 13 -41.88 -22.80 -9.44
C THR A 13 -40.41 -22.81 -9.02
N ALA A 14 -39.57 -22.09 -9.76
CA ALA A 14 -38.20 -21.82 -9.39
C ALA A 14 -38.19 -21.00 -8.09
N GLN A 15 -38.13 -21.69 -6.95
CA GLN A 15 -37.82 -21.10 -5.66
C GLN A 15 -36.34 -20.71 -5.70
N LEU A 16 -36.08 -19.40 -5.68
CA LEU A 16 -34.80 -18.82 -5.31
C LEU A 16 -34.41 -19.36 -3.92
N LEU A 17 -33.48 -20.31 -3.90
CA LEU A 17 -32.78 -20.70 -2.69
C LEU A 17 -31.80 -19.57 -2.32
N PRO A 18 -31.64 -19.25 -1.03
CA PRO A 18 -30.69 -18.24 -0.60
C PRO A 18 -29.27 -18.73 -0.90
N ALA A 19 -28.45 -17.84 -1.44
CA ALA A 19 -27.04 -18.09 -1.66
C ALA A 19 -26.38 -18.50 -0.33
N GLN A 20 -25.83 -19.71 -0.29
CA GLN A 20 -24.93 -20.12 0.77
C GLN A 20 -23.63 -19.31 0.63
N GLU A 21 -23.32 -18.53 1.66
CA GLU A 21 -22.00 -18.01 1.91
C GLU A 21 -21.00 -19.15 2.08
N THR A 22 -19.90 -19.11 1.33
CA THR A 22 -18.49 -19.24 1.79
C THR A 22 -17.60 -19.57 0.59
N GLY A 23 -16.82 -18.58 0.12
CA GLY A 23 -15.84 -18.79 -0.95
C GLY A 23 -15.24 -17.50 -1.50
N ASP A 24 -14.13 -17.04 -0.91
CA ASP A 24 -13.06 -16.25 -1.54
C ASP A 24 -13.43 -14.96 -2.33
N ALA A 25 -14.37 -14.15 -1.82
CA ALA A 25 -14.70 -12.84 -2.39
C ALA A 25 -13.64 -11.73 -2.18
N ASP A 26 -12.51 -12.04 -1.52
CA ASP A 26 -11.48 -11.07 -1.10
C ASP A 26 -10.27 -10.95 -2.06
N LEU A 27 -10.30 -11.59 -3.23
CA LEU A 27 -9.17 -11.63 -4.18
C LEU A 27 -8.97 -10.42 -5.13
N PRO A 28 -9.94 -9.51 -5.40
CA PRO A 28 -9.77 -8.59 -6.53
C PRO A 28 -8.72 -7.50 -6.30
N ILE A 29 -8.57 -6.99 -5.08
CA ILE A 29 -7.66 -5.84 -4.83
C ILE A 29 -6.19 -6.27 -4.79
N ASN A 30 -5.88 -7.38 -4.11
CA ASN A 30 -4.53 -7.95 -4.12
C ASN A 30 -4.05 -8.24 -5.55
N ALA A 31 -4.93 -8.81 -6.39
CA ALA A 31 -4.63 -9.05 -7.80
C ALA A 31 -4.39 -7.73 -8.56
N LEU A 32 -5.21 -6.70 -8.33
CA LEU A 32 -5.02 -5.36 -8.91
C LEU A 32 -3.68 -4.74 -8.49
N ILE A 33 -3.27 -4.89 -7.23
CA ILE A 33 -1.97 -4.40 -6.74
C ILE A 33 -0.83 -5.06 -7.54
N LEU A 34 -0.88 -6.39 -7.70
CA LEU A 34 0.14 -7.14 -8.44
C LEU A 34 0.16 -6.78 -9.94
N GLU A 35 -1.02 -6.66 -10.56
CA GLU A 35 -1.15 -6.21 -11.95
C GLU A 35 -0.55 -4.81 -12.11
N THR A 36 -0.87 -3.89 -11.20
CA THR A 36 -0.36 -2.51 -11.21
C THR A 36 1.16 -2.48 -11.13
N ILE A 37 1.76 -3.29 -10.25
CA ILE A 37 3.22 -3.44 -10.18
C ILE A 37 3.80 -3.85 -11.54
N HIS A 38 3.15 -4.80 -12.22
CA HIS A 38 3.67 -5.33 -13.49
C HIS A 38 3.46 -4.37 -14.67
N ARG A 39 2.35 -3.63 -14.64
CA ARG A 39 1.85 -2.83 -15.76
C ARG A 39 2.39 -1.41 -15.77
N SER A 40 2.42 -0.73 -14.62
CA SER A 40 2.66 0.72 -14.58
C SER A 40 3.75 1.19 -13.62
N MET A 41 4.19 0.36 -12.67
CA MET A 41 5.26 0.80 -11.77
C MET A 41 6.64 0.83 -12.47
N PRO A 42 7.52 1.79 -12.11
CA PRO A 42 8.89 1.81 -12.62
C PRO A 42 9.67 0.55 -12.28
N LYS A 43 10.71 0.27 -13.05
CA LYS A 43 11.68 -0.81 -12.82
C LYS A 43 13.08 -0.22 -12.71
N GLY A 44 13.84 -0.63 -11.70
CA GLY A 44 15.17 -0.11 -11.43
C GLY A 44 15.15 1.31 -10.86
N GLY A 45 16.13 2.14 -11.26
CA GLY A 45 16.34 3.48 -10.70
C GLY A 45 17.40 3.48 -9.60
N THR A 46 17.30 4.41 -8.67
CA THR A 46 18.25 4.57 -7.56
C THR A 46 17.52 4.59 -6.22
N TYR A 47 17.98 3.75 -5.28
CA TYR A 47 17.55 3.86 -3.90
C TYR A 47 18.11 5.14 -3.27
N ALA A 48 17.23 6.10 -2.99
CA ALA A 48 17.58 7.37 -2.38
C ALA A 48 18.02 7.16 -0.93
N LYS A 49 19.16 7.74 -0.58
CA LYS A 49 19.74 7.64 0.75
C LYS A 49 20.59 8.85 1.05
N TYR A 50 20.90 9.05 2.33
CA TYR A 50 21.90 10.00 2.75
C TYR A 50 23.27 9.63 2.17
N ARG A 51 23.90 10.58 1.46
CA ARG A 51 25.17 10.41 0.74
C ARG A 51 26.31 11.07 1.50
N LYS A 52 26.88 10.37 2.48
CA LYS A 52 27.91 10.91 3.40
C LYS A 52 29.18 11.41 2.68
N GLU A 53 29.45 10.86 1.50
CA GLU A 53 30.62 11.14 0.66
C GLU A 53 30.52 12.46 -0.10
N LEU A 54 29.35 13.09 -0.16
CA LEU A 54 29.15 14.36 -0.85
C LEU A 54 29.38 15.59 0.05
N PRO A 55 29.56 16.79 -0.57
CA PRO A 55 29.43 18.07 0.11
C PRO A 55 28.14 18.16 0.95
N GLY A 56 28.22 18.82 2.10
CA GLY A 56 27.18 18.82 3.14
C GLY A 56 25.79 19.24 2.63
N ASP A 57 25.74 20.21 1.74
CA ASP A 57 24.55 20.74 1.08
C ASP A 57 23.87 19.76 0.10
N LYS A 58 24.61 18.75 -0.37
CA LYS A 58 24.13 17.77 -1.37
C LYS A 58 23.78 16.40 -0.79
N ARG A 59 24.06 16.16 0.50
CA ARG A 59 23.94 14.81 1.09
C ARG A 59 22.52 14.24 1.12
N PHE A 60 21.51 15.11 0.98
CA PHE A 60 20.09 14.78 0.97
C PHE A 60 19.44 14.94 -0.40
N ASP A 61 20.19 15.28 -1.46
CA ASP A 61 19.62 15.62 -2.77
C ASP A 61 18.73 14.51 -3.33
N ASP A 62 19.18 13.26 -3.29
CA ASP A 62 18.42 12.11 -3.79
C ASP A 62 17.09 11.94 -3.02
N LEU A 63 17.11 12.19 -1.71
CA LEU A 63 15.95 12.10 -0.82
C LEU A 63 14.96 13.24 -1.11
N TYR A 64 15.45 14.48 -1.22
CA TYR A 64 14.63 15.64 -1.57
C TYR A 64 14.02 15.50 -2.97
N GLN A 65 14.79 14.98 -3.92
CA GLN A 65 14.32 14.75 -5.28
C GLN A 65 13.23 13.67 -5.30
N THR A 66 13.39 12.61 -4.52
CA THR A 66 12.36 11.55 -4.39
C THR A 66 11.02 12.12 -3.97
N VAL A 67 10.97 12.96 -2.91
CA VAL A 67 9.71 13.54 -2.44
C VAL A 67 9.15 14.52 -3.47
N ALA A 68 9.99 15.35 -4.09
CA ALA A 68 9.56 16.30 -5.11
C ALA A 68 8.98 15.62 -6.36
N ASP A 69 9.52 14.47 -6.74
CA ASP A 69 9.05 13.72 -7.90
C ASP A 69 7.81 12.88 -7.59
N LEU A 70 7.68 12.37 -6.36
CA LEU A 70 6.44 11.78 -5.87
C LEU A 70 5.30 12.80 -5.86
N ASP A 71 5.53 14.01 -5.35
CA ASP A 71 4.54 15.11 -5.36
C ASP A 71 4.05 15.40 -6.79
N LYS A 72 4.98 15.49 -7.77
CA LYS A 72 4.63 15.72 -9.17
C LYS A 72 3.92 14.52 -9.83
N ALA A 73 4.16 13.32 -9.34
CA ALA A 73 3.53 12.09 -9.83
C ALA A 73 2.06 12.04 -9.45
N LEU A 74 1.64 12.70 -8.37
CA LEU A 74 0.26 12.69 -7.87
C LEU A 74 -0.44 14.02 -8.19
N ALA A 75 -1.63 13.94 -8.77
CA ALA A 75 -2.41 15.14 -9.11
C ALA A 75 -3.91 14.88 -9.05
N VAL A 76 -4.70 15.97 -9.03
CA VAL A 76 -6.16 15.90 -9.13
C VAL A 76 -6.58 16.34 -10.53
N LYS A 77 -7.30 15.48 -11.25
CA LYS A 77 -7.83 15.76 -12.59
C LYS A 77 -8.93 16.82 -12.54
N PRO A 78 -9.16 17.57 -13.63
CA PRO A 78 -10.44 18.21 -13.87
C PRO A 78 -11.56 17.15 -13.76
N GLY A 79 -12.53 17.36 -12.87
CA GLY A 79 -13.53 16.34 -12.50
C GLY A 79 -13.26 15.60 -11.19
N GLY A 80 -12.18 15.95 -10.47
CA GLY A 80 -11.98 15.57 -9.08
C GLY A 80 -11.41 14.18 -8.83
N GLY A 81 -11.11 13.40 -9.87
CA GLY A 81 -10.43 12.10 -9.75
C GLY A 81 -8.92 12.24 -9.52
N LEU A 82 -8.31 11.23 -8.90
CA LEU A 82 -6.86 11.12 -8.77
C LEU A 82 -6.22 10.84 -10.13
N LYS A 83 -5.03 11.37 -10.34
CA LYS A 83 -4.12 11.05 -11.44
C LYS A 83 -2.78 10.70 -10.83
N VAL A 84 -2.23 9.58 -11.24
CA VAL A 84 -0.89 9.13 -10.91
C VAL A 84 -0.12 8.98 -12.22
N ASP A 85 1.14 9.40 -12.18
CA ASP A 85 2.07 9.31 -13.31
C ASP A 85 3.39 8.73 -12.78
N PRO A 86 3.50 7.38 -12.73
CA PRO A 86 4.64 6.72 -12.11
C PRO A 86 5.99 7.06 -12.77
N ASP A 87 5.99 7.43 -14.06
CA ASP A 87 7.19 7.80 -14.80
C ASP A 87 7.86 9.07 -14.24
N LYS A 88 7.10 9.96 -13.60
CA LYS A 88 7.67 11.15 -12.96
C LYS A 88 8.55 10.82 -11.76
N ALA A 89 8.30 9.69 -11.09
CA ALA A 89 9.01 9.26 -9.89
C ALA A 89 10.01 8.10 -10.14
N LYS A 90 10.39 7.84 -11.39
CA LYS A 90 11.19 6.65 -11.77
C LYS A 90 12.67 6.69 -11.36
N ASN A 91 13.25 7.87 -11.18
CA ASN A 91 14.70 8.02 -11.03
C ASN A 91 15.20 7.67 -9.63
N TYR A 92 14.53 8.21 -8.61
CA TYR A 92 14.89 8.04 -7.20
C TYR A 92 13.69 7.58 -6.39
N SER A 93 13.90 6.66 -5.47
CA SER A 93 12.86 6.17 -4.58
C SER A 93 13.40 5.66 -3.25
N PHE A 94 12.53 5.63 -2.24
CA PHE A 94 12.71 4.89 -1.00
C PHE A 94 11.44 4.06 -0.75
N CYS A 95 11.49 3.17 0.23
CA CYS A 95 10.47 2.13 0.37
C CYS A 95 9.02 2.66 0.55
N SER A 96 8.83 3.71 1.36
CA SER A 96 7.52 4.36 1.53
C SER A 96 7.08 5.14 0.29
N SER A 97 7.98 5.84 -0.43
CA SER A 97 7.59 6.55 -1.65
C SER A 97 7.16 5.60 -2.77
N ALA A 98 7.86 4.48 -2.94
CA ALA A 98 7.53 3.48 -3.95
C ALA A 98 6.17 2.81 -3.68
N THR A 99 5.93 2.42 -2.44
CA THR A 99 4.65 1.78 -2.05
C THR A 99 3.49 2.78 -2.02
N TYR A 100 3.73 4.06 -1.71
CA TYR A 100 2.71 5.10 -1.78
C TYR A 100 2.33 5.45 -3.22
N LEU A 101 3.30 5.53 -4.13
CA LEU A 101 3.05 5.72 -5.56
C LEU A 101 2.15 4.59 -6.12
N LEU A 102 2.47 3.35 -5.78
CA LEU A 102 1.65 2.18 -6.11
C LEU A 102 0.24 2.29 -5.51
N PHE A 103 0.13 2.67 -4.24
CA PHE A 103 -1.16 2.85 -3.58
C PHE A 103 -2.02 3.90 -4.29
N GLY A 104 -1.44 5.04 -4.68
CA GLY A 104 -2.12 6.06 -5.46
C GLY A 104 -2.64 5.55 -6.81
N GLU A 105 -1.82 4.82 -7.55
CA GLU A 105 -2.19 4.24 -8.86
C GLU A 105 -3.32 3.21 -8.74
N VAL A 106 -3.31 2.41 -7.66
CA VAL A 106 -4.40 1.48 -7.32
C VAL A 106 -5.68 2.25 -7.01
N VAL A 107 -5.61 3.32 -6.22
CA VAL A 107 -6.78 4.18 -5.93
C VAL A 107 -7.31 4.85 -7.20
N GLU A 108 -6.43 5.33 -8.10
CA GLU A 108 -6.86 5.85 -9.39
C GLU A 108 -7.60 4.78 -10.20
N SER A 109 -7.05 3.57 -10.30
CA SER A 109 -7.66 2.45 -11.04
C SER A 109 -9.05 2.11 -10.47
N LEU A 110 -9.20 2.10 -9.14
CA LEU A 110 -10.48 1.88 -8.46
C LEU A 110 -11.47 3.04 -8.68
N GLN A 111 -10.99 4.27 -8.82
CA GLN A 111 -11.84 5.41 -9.21
C GLN A 111 -12.27 5.36 -10.67
N GLN A 112 -11.45 4.78 -11.54
CA GLN A 112 -11.79 4.57 -12.95
C GLN A 112 -12.84 3.47 -13.12
N SER A 113 -12.78 2.40 -12.31
CA SER A 113 -13.77 1.31 -12.32
C SER A 113 -15.06 1.64 -11.55
N GLY A 114 -15.07 2.73 -10.76
CA GLY A 114 -16.21 3.13 -9.94
C GLY A 114 -16.28 2.44 -8.56
N ALA A 115 -15.30 1.61 -8.21
CA ALA A 115 -15.20 0.96 -6.90
C ALA A 115 -14.87 1.96 -5.77
N VAL A 116 -14.19 3.07 -6.10
CA VAL A 116 -13.95 4.20 -5.19
C VAL A 116 -14.52 5.46 -5.80
N GLU A 117 -15.23 6.27 -5.02
CA GLU A 117 -15.79 7.53 -5.49
C GLU A 117 -14.68 8.55 -5.82
N LYS A 118 -14.85 9.29 -6.92
CA LYS A 118 -13.99 10.44 -7.25
C LYS A 118 -14.37 11.60 -6.34
N ASN A 119 -13.48 11.98 -5.43
CA ASN A 119 -13.70 13.09 -4.50
C ASN A 119 -12.51 14.05 -4.55
N ALA A 120 -12.74 15.27 -5.03
CA ALA A 120 -11.69 16.27 -5.22
C ALA A 120 -11.00 16.68 -3.91
N LYS A 121 -11.70 16.67 -2.77
CA LYS A 121 -11.10 17.00 -1.47
C LYS A 121 -10.20 15.86 -1.01
N LEU A 122 -10.70 14.62 -1.03
CA LEU A 122 -9.89 13.44 -0.68
C LEU A 122 -8.66 13.30 -1.58
N ASN A 123 -8.83 13.49 -2.89
CA ASN A 123 -7.73 13.34 -3.84
C ASN A 123 -6.67 14.45 -3.69
N LYS A 124 -7.02 15.63 -3.16
CA LYS A 124 -6.02 16.62 -2.74
C LYS A 124 -5.21 16.14 -1.54
N GLU A 125 -5.86 15.51 -0.56
CA GLU A 125 -5.18 14.92 0.61
C GLU A 125 -4.26 13.76 0.21
N LEU A 126 -4.70 12.92 -0.74
CA LEU A 126 -3.89 11.82 -1.28
C LEU A 126 -2.69 12.32 -2.09
N ALA A 127 -2.88 13.37 -2.90
CA ALA A 127 -1.82 13.93 -3.73
C ALA A 127 -0.84 14.80 -2.95
N TRP A 128 -1.20 15.29 -1.77
CA TRP A 128 -0.33 16.10 -0.93
C TRP A 128 0.68 15.22 -0.19
N THR A 129 1.95 15.32 -0.56
CA THR A 129 3.06 14.64 0.14
C THR A 129 3.80 15.56 1.11
N GLY A 130 3.47 16.86 1.11
CA GLY A 130 4.13 17.87 1.94
C GLY A 130 5.46 18.38 1.38
N SER A 131 6.07 19.31 2.12
CA SER A 131 7.36 19.92 1.78
C SER A 131 8.47 18.86 1.82
N LYS A 132 9.25 18.73 0.74
CA LYS A 132 10.40 17.81 0.69
C LYS A 132 11.39 18.00 1.85
N PHE A 133 11.54 19.23 2.36
CA PHE A 133 12.42 19.49 3.50
C PHE A 133 11.83 18.96 4.80
N ASP A 134 10.53 19.18 5.03
CA ASP A 134 9.87 18.77 6.27
C ASP A 134 9.64 17.26 6.32
N VAL A 135 9.37 16.61 5.17
CA VAL A 135 9.32 15.14 5.05
C VAL A 135 10.67 14.52 5.42
N ILE A 136 11.76 14.95 4.79
CA ILE A 136 13.09 14.35 5.01
C ILE A 136 13.65 14.66 6.40
N GLN A 137 13.17 15.72 7.05
CA GLN A 137 13.48 16.04 8.44
C GLN A 137 12.54 15.35 9.45
N GLY A 138 11.59 14.52 9.01
CA GLY A 138 10.65 13.78 9.86
C GLY A 138 9.56 14.65 10.51
N LYS A 139 9.41 15.92 10.12
CA LYS A 139 8.41 16.83 10.72
C LYS A 139 6.98 16.51 10.27
N LEU A 140 6.84 15.77 9.18
CA LEU A 140 5.55 15.37 8.62
C LEU A 140 5.25 13.88 8.85
N ASP A 141 6.08 13.17 9.60
CA ASP A 141 5.78 11.79 9.96
C ASP A 141 4.50 11.75 10.80
N GLY A 142 3.56 10.90 10.39
CA GLY A 142 2.23 10.82 10.98
C GLY A 142 1.30 11.99 10.65
N VAL A 143 1.66 12.94 9.78
CA VAL A 143 0.81 14.08 9.37
C VAL A 143 0.26 13.87 7.97
N GLY A 144 -1.07 13.89 7.82
CA GLY A 144 -1.66 13.63 6.50
C GLY A 144 -1.62 12.15 6.11
N ILE A 145 -2.16 11.81 4.94
CA ILE A 145 -2.20 10.42 4.47
C ILE A 145 -0.77 9.93 4.18
N PHE A 146 0.01 10.71 3.43
CA PHE A 146 1.39 10.35 3.12
C PHE A 146 2.27 10.31 4.37
N GLY A 147 2.10 11.23 5.33
CA GLY A 147 2.88 11.20 6.57
C GLY A 147 2.64 9.94 7.40
N HIS A 148 1.40 9.47 7.49
CA HIS A 148 1.12 8.16 8.10
C HIS A 148 1.78 7.02 7.32
N TRP A 149 1.79 7.09 5.99
CA TRP A 149 2.42 6.07 5.16
C TRP A 149 3.96 6.08 5.26
N ASN A 150 4.56 7.25 5.41
CA ASN A 150 6.00 7.47 5.44
C ASN A 150 6.63 7.21 6.79
N ALA A 151 5.88 7.43 7.87
CA ALA A 151 6.41 7.38 9.22
C ALA A 151 7.09 6.05 9.58
N ASP A 152 8.03 6.16 10.50
CA ASP A 152 8.53 5.01 11.25
C ASP A 152 7.40 4.32 12.02
N GLY A 153 7.68 3.13 12.54
CA GLY A 153 6.68 2.33 13.22
C GLY A 153 5.69 1.67 12.27
N PRO A 154 4.49 1.32 12.76
CA PRO A 154 3.45 0.68 11.99
C PRO A 154 2.62 1.68 11.16
N GLY A 155 3.20 2.78 10.66
CA GLY A 155 2.48 3.91 10.05
C GLY A 155 1.37 3.52 9.06
N THR A 156 1.68 2.69 8.05
CA THR A 156 0.68 2.16 7.10
C THR A 156 -0.42 1.36 7.80
N ALA A 157 -0.07 0.50 8.75
CA ALA A 157 -1.04 -0.28 9.50
C ALA A 157 -1.93 0.61 10.38
N ALA A 158 -1.37 1.69 10.96
CA ALA A 158 -2.13 2.68 11.71
C ALA A 158 -3.16 3.39 10.81
N LEU A 159 -2.77 3.79 9.59
CA LEU A 159 -3.70 4.35 8.61
C LEU A 159 -4.81 3.37 8.23
N PHE A 160 -4.47 2.10 7.98
CA PHE A 160 -5.44 1.05 7.65
C PHE A 160 -6.44 0.82 8.77
N HIS A 161 -5.96 0.86 10.02
CA HIS A 161 -6.82 0.74 11.20
C HIS A 161 -7.73 1.96 11.36
N LEU A 162 -7.15 3.17 11.29
CA LEU A 162 -7.84 4.44 11.45
C LEU A 162 -9.00 4.59 10.44
N LEU A 163 -8.76 4.21 9.20
CA LEU A 163 -9.72 4.34 8.11
C LEU A 163 -10.51 3.06 7.84
N ASP A 164 -10.30 1.98 8.59
CA ASP A 164 -10.97 0.69 8.39
C ASP A 164 -10.82 0.16 6.94
N LEU A 165 -9.59 0.26 6.40
CA LEU A 165 -9.27 -0.16 5.04
C LEU A 165 -9.13 -1.69 4.91
N GLY A 166 -8.95 -2.37 6.03
CA GLY A 166 -8.83 -3.83 6.10
C GLY A 166 -7.97 -4.27 7.29
N PRO A 167 -7.74 -5.59 7.43
CA PRO A 167 -7.08 -6.14 8.61
C PRO A 167 -5.57 -5.90 8.61
N ASN A 168 -5.03 -5.70 9.82
CA ASN A 168 -3.61 -5.82 10.11
C ASN A 168 -3.32 -7.13 10.85
N PHE A 169 -2.25 -7.82 10.50
CA PHE A 169 -1.88 -9.10 11.12
C PHE A 169 -0.38 -9.40 10.97
N THR A 170 0.13 -10.43 11.65
CA THR A 170 1.57 -10.76 11.65
C THR A 170 1.90 -12.17 11.14
N SER A 171 0.89 -12.99 10.84
CA SER A 171 1.05 -14.37 10.38
C SER A 171 1.34 -14.43 8.88
N TYR A 172 2.43 -15.09 8.50
CA TYR A 172 2.77 -15.38 7.10
C TYR A 172 1.76 -16.32 6.45
N GLU A 173 1.20 -17.26 7.22
CA GLU A 173 0.20 -18.22 6.74
C GLU A 173 -1.09 -17.54 6.28
N LYS A 174 -1.42 -16.39 6.88
CA LYS A 174 -2.56 -15.56 6.47
C LYS A 174 -2.22 -14.58 5.35
N ALA A 175 -0.94 -14.32 5.11
CA ALA A 175 -0.50 -13.34 4.12
C ALA A 175 -0.77 -13.82 2.69
N ARG A 176 -1.13 -12.88 1.81
CA ARG A 176 -1.41 -13.11 0.40
C ARG A 176 -0.57 -12.16 -0.45
N PRO A 177 -0.08 -12.60 -1.62
CA PRO A 177 0.58 -11.70 -2.56
C PRO A 177 -0.28 -10.43 -2.80
N GLY A 178 0.34 -9.25 -2.76
CA GLY A 178 -0.34 -7.96 -2.83
C GLY A 178 -0.62 -7.30 -1.48
N ASP A 179 -0.44 -7.99 -0.35
CA ASP A 179 -0.54 -7.35 0.96
C ASP A 179 0.63 -6.37 1.15
N PHE A 180 0.36 -5.19 1.71
CA PHE A 180 1.44 -4.33 2.19
C PHE A 180 2.05 -4.97 3.43
N MET A 181 3.37 -4.90 3.57
CA MET A 181 4.11 -5.49 4.68
C MET A 181 5.17 -4.52 5.17
N LYS A 182 5.16 -4.22 6.46
CA LYS A 182 6.27 -3.55 7.14
C LYS A 182 7.18 -4.62 7.75
N ILE A 183 8.45 -4.62 7.34
CA ILE A 183 9.51 -5.42 7.94
C ILE A 183 10.22 -4.60 9.00
N PHE A 184 10.49 -5.19 10.16
CA PHE A 184 11.35 -4.62 11.19
C PHE A 184 12.63 -5.47 11.32
N TRP A 185 13.78 -4.84 11.12
CA TRP A 185 15.10 -5.50 11.20
C TRP A 185 15.67 -5.54 12.62
N ASN A 186 15.08 -4.78 13.55
CA ASN A 186 15.46 -4.75 14.96
C ASN A 186 14.22 -4.73 15.87
N GLU A 187 14.45 -4.76 17.18
CA GLU A 187 13.38 -4.77 18.18
C GLU A 187 12.79 -3.37 18.45
N HIS A 188 13.42 -2.31 17.92
CA HIS A 188 12.93 -0.94 18.07
C HIS A 188 11.71 -0.72 17.15
N ILE A 189 10.78 0.07 17.64
CA ILE A 189 9.66 0.65 16.89
C ILE A 189 9.91 2.16 16.97
N GLY A 190 9.65 2.95 15.92
CA GLY A 190 9.91 4.40 15.94
C GLY A 190 11.39 4.80 15.91
N LYS A 191 11.86 5.62 16.85
CA LYS A 191 13.23 6.13 16.89
C LYS A 191 14.22 4.99 17.06
N GLY A 192 15.13 4.92 16.11
CA GLY A 192 16.11 3.84 16.04
C GLY A 192 15.54 2.54 15.45
N GLU A 193 14.30 2.54 14.98
CA GLU A 193 13.77 1.51 14.11
C GLU A 193 14.65 1.35 12.87
N ARG A 194 14.72 0.11 12.41
CA ARG A 194 15.16 -0.20 11.05
C ARG A 194 14.01 -0.89 10.34
N GLY A 195 13.21 -0.08 9.65
CA GLY A 195 11.99 -0.52 8.98
C GLY A 195 12.16 -0.63 7.47
N HIS A 196 11.31 -1.43 6.83
CA HIS A 196 11.20 -1.46 5.37
C HIS A 196 9.77 -1.76 4.96
N LEU A 197 9.12 -0.83 4.26
CA LEU A 197 7.75 -0.98 3.77
C LEU A 197 7.75 -1.55 2.35
N VAL A 198 7.04 -2.66 2.15
CA VAL A 198 7.05 -3.41 0.89
C VAL A 198 5.67 -3.95 0.54
N VAL A 199 5.53 -4.48 -0.66
CA VAL A 199 4.42 -5.38 -1.04
C VAL A 199 4.91 -6.82 -0.97
N TYR A 200 4.19 -7.65 -0.23
CA TYR A 200 4.48 -9.08 -0.14
C TYR A 200 4.10 -9.80 -1.44
N LEU A 201 4.98 -10.65 -1.97
CA LEU A 201 4.76 -11.41 -3.21
C LEU A 201 4.63 -12.93 -2.98
N GLY A 202 4.85 -13.40 -1.75
CA GLY A 202 4.78 -14.82 -1.40
C GLY A 202 6.05 -15.34 -0.73
N GLU A 203 6.05 -16.63 -0.39
CA GLU A 203 7.19 -17.32 0.18
C GLU A 203 7.99 -18.09 -0.88
N THR A 204 9.27 -18.33 -0.61
CA THR A 204 10.03 -19.35 -1.33
C THR A 204 9.44 -20.74 -1.07
N ARG A 205 9.73 -21.71 -1.95
CA ARG A 205 9.19 -23.08 -1.84
C ARG A 205 9.52 -23.75 -0.51
N ASP A 206 10.67 -23.44 0.08
CA ASP A 206 11.12 -23.95 1.38
C ASP A 206 10.60 -23.14 2.59
N LYS A 207 9.81 -22.08 2.34
CA LYS A 207 9.21 -21.18 3.34
C LYS A 207 10.21 -20.44 4.24
N LYS A 208 11.49 -20.46 3.90
CA LYS A 208 12.55 -19.80 4.69
C LYS A 208 12.67 -18.31 4.38
N SER A 209 12.25 -17.91 3.18
CA SER A 209 12.36 -16.55 2.69
C SER A 209 11.04 -16.06 2.12
N VAL A 210 10.92 -14.74 2.05
CA VAL A 210 9.79 -14.05 1.42
C VAL A 210 10.28 -13.25 0.23
N LYS A 211 9.48 -13.24 -0.83
CA LYS A 211 9.66 -12.32 -1.96
C LYS A 211 8.82 -11.08 -1.73
N VAL A 212 9.41 -9.92 -2.00
CA VAL A 212 8.77 -8.63 -1.78
C VAL A 212 9.07 -7.69 -2.94
N TRP A 213 8.18 -6.73 -3.19
CA TRP A 213 8.40 -5.62 -4.12
C TRP A 213 8.43 -4.29 -3.38
N SER A 214 9.43 -3.45 -3.64
CA SER A 214 9.51 -2.07 -3.14
C SER A 214 10.63 -1.31 -3.87
N SER A 215 11.07 -0.18 -3.30
CA SER A 215 12.37 0.40 -3.61
C SER A 215 13.43 -0.08 -2.62
N GLN A 216 14.56 -0.58 -3.12
CA GLN A 216 15.58 -1.26 -2.33
C GLN A 216 16.99 -0.98 -2.84
N THR A 217 17.98 -1.13 -1.97
CA THR A 217 19.39 -0.88 -2.31
C THR A 217 19.94 -1.85 -3.35
N GLU A 218 19.42 -3.08 -3.38
CA GLU A 218 19.83 -4.13 -4.30
C GLU A 218 18.65 -5.09 -4.54
N ASN A 219 18.31 -5.29 -5.81
CA ASN A 219 17.29 -6.19 -6.35
C ASN A 219 17.83 -7.60 -6.59
N ASP A 220 16.93 -8.57 -6.68
CA ASP A 220 17.26 -9.96 -7.03
C ASP A 220 17.98 -10.06 -8.39
N ASP A 221 17.81 -9.07 -9.28
CA ASP A 221 18.48 -8.95 -10.57
C ASP A 221 19.77 -8.11 -10.55
N GLY A 222 20.21 -7.67 -9.36
CA GLY A 222 21.39 -6.83 -9.16
C GLY A 222 21.19 -5.33 -9.43
N SER A 223 20.00 -4.90 -9.86
CA SER A 223 19.67 -3.48 -9.98
C SER A 223 19.36 -2.84 -8.61
N ALA A 224 19.08 -1.53 -8.58
CA ALA A 224 18.64 -0.82 -7.37
C ALA A 224 17.35 -0.04 -7.66
N GLY A 225 16.74 0.53 -6.62
CA GLY A 225 15.46 1.24 -6.74
C GLY A 225 14.30 0.26 -6.80
N TYR A 226 13.32 0.51 -7.68
CA TYR A 226 12.09 -0.29 -7.79
C TYR A 226 12.38 -1.72 -8.26
N GLY A 227 12.00 -2.72 -7.49
CA GLY A 227 12.17 -4.10 -7.90
C GLY A 227 11.81 -5.11 -6.83
N ILE A 228 12.27 -6.34 -7.04
CA ILE A 228 11.96 -7.49 -6.19
C ILE A 228 13.19 -7.84 -5.35
N MET A 229 12.98 -8.15 -4.07
CA MET A 229 13.99 -8.77 -3.20
C MET A 229 13.47 -10.03 -2.56
N THR A 230 14.38 -10.98 -2.36
CA THR A 230 14.19 -12.13 -1.50
C THR A 230 14.81 -11.86 -0.12
N VAL A 231 14.01 -11.95 0.93
CA VAL A 231 14.42 -11.74 2.33
C VAL A 231 14.31 -13.03 3.12
N GLU A 232 15.39 -13.47 3.76
CA GLU A 232 15.34 -14.56 4.73
C GLU A 232 14.55 -14.15 5.99
N LYS A 233 13.56 -14.96 6.39
CA LYS A 233 12.73 -14.68 7.57
C LYS A 233 13.54 -14.64 8.86
N SER A 234 14.65 -15.36 8.94
CA SER A 234 15.60 -15.34 10.07
C SER A 234 16.18 -13.95 10.35
N ARG A 235 16.26 -13.08 9.33
CA ARG A 235 16.74 -11.71 9.43
C ARG A 235 15.66 -10.73 9.87
N ILE A 236 14.39 -11.13 9.78
CA ILE A 236 13.25 -10.29 10.11
C ILE A 236 12.91 -10.50 11.59
N LYS A 237 12.93 -9.41 12.37
CA LYS A 237 12.54 -9.48 13.79
C LYS A 237 11.04 -9.51 13.95
N ARG A 238 10.34 -8.65 13.21
CA ARG A 238 8.87 -8.57 13.23
C ARG A 238 8.36 -8.18 11.86
N VAL A 239 7.10 -8.53 11.61
CA VAL A 239 6.34 -8.07 10.45
C VAL A 239 4.97 -7.63 10.86
N VAL A 240 4.43 -6.66 10.13
CA VAL A 240 3.00 -6.33 10.14
C VAL A 240 2.55 -6.28 8.69
N PHE A 241 1.55 -7.11 8.37
CA PHE A 241 0.84 -7.10 7.10
C PHE A 241 -0.40 -6.21 7.22
N SER A 242 -0.74 -5.53 6.14
CA SER A 242 -1.93 -4.69 5.98
C SER A 242 -2.59 -5.05 4.65
N ARG A 243 -3.78 -5.65 4.71
CA ARG A 243 -4.54 -6.04 3.51
C ARG A 243 -5.59 -5.00 3.17
N LEU A 244 -5.57 -4.48 1.95
CA LEU A 244 -6.56 -3.52 1.47
C LEU A 244 -7.80 -4.28 1.00
N LEU A 245 -8.91 -4.12 1.72
CA LEU A 245 -10.20 -4.74 1.40
C LEU A 245 -11.29 -3.71 1.12
N ARG A 246 -11.24 -2.55 1.80
CA ARG A 246 -12.29 -1.52 1.78
C ARG A 246 -11.74 -0.14 1.39
N PRO A 247 -11.22 0.02 0.16
CA PRO A 247 -10.64 1.29 -0.29
C PRO A 247 -11.67 2.44 -0.35
N GLU A 248 -12.96 2.14 -0.46
CA GLU A 248 -14.05 3.11 -0.39
C GLU A 248 -14.11 3.87 0.94
N ASN A 249 -13.54 3.30 2.01
CA ASN A 249 -13.46 3.94 3.31
C ASN A 249 -12.40 5.05 3.38
N LEU A 250 -11.57 5.26 2.35
CA LEU A 250 -10.64 6.39 2.30
C LEU A 250 -11.34 7.74 2.50
N LYS A 251 -12.60 7.88 2.09
CA LYS A 251 -13.40 9.08 2.31
C LYS A 251 -13.56 9.45 3.78
N ARG A 252 -13.48 8.47 4.70
CA ARG A 252 -13.54 8.71 6.15
C ARG A 252 -12.45 9.65 6.62
N TRP A 253 -11.33 9.76 5.88
CA TRP A 253 -10.28 10.74 6.16
C TRP A 253 -10.82 12.17 6.27
N LEU A 254 -11.80 12.52 5.44
CA LEU A 254 -12.40 13.85 5.42
C LEU A 254 -13.30 14.13 6.64
N ASP A 255 -13.77 13.07 7.31
CA ASP A 255 -14.66 13.15 8.48
C ASP A 255 -13.86 13.11 9.79
N LEU A 256 -12.58 12.76 9.74
CA LEU A 256 -11.72 12.75 10.93
C LEU A 256 -11.50 14.19 11.43
N PRO A 257 -11.55 14.41 12.76
CA PRO A 257 -11.02 15.62 13.38
C PRO A 257 -9.55 15.85 13.01
N GLU A 258 -9.10 17.10 12.97
CA GLU A 258 -7.74 17.46 12.56
C GLU A 258 -6.68 16.79 13.44
N GLU A 259 -6.93 16.70 14.76
CA GLU A 259 -6.05 16.05 15.73
C GLU A 259 -5.93 14.52 15.51
N LYS A 260 -6.85 13.90 14.75
CA LYS A 260 -6.77 12.48 14.36
C LYS A 260 -6.09 12.29 13.00
N ARG A 261 -5.80 13.36 12.28
CA ARG A 261 -5.02 13.37 11.03
C ARG A 261 -3.52 13.57 11.28
N THR A 262 -3.15 13.67 12.56
CA THR A 262 -1.78 13.68 13.07
C THR A 262 -1.65 12.52 14.07
N SER A 263 -0.53 11.80 14.03
CA SER A 263 -0.22 10.76 15.01
C SER A 263 1.05 11.10 15.78
N ASP A 264 0.90 11.66 16.98
CA ASP A 264 2.04 11.92 17.88
C ASP A 264 2.77 10.62 18.25
N TYR A 265 2.05 9.49 18.25
CA TYR A 265 2.64 8.15 18.44
C TYR A 265 3.70 7.85 17.37
N LEU A 266 3.53 8.32 16.13
CA LEU A 266 4.53 8.09 15.07
C LEU A 266 5.70 9.08 15.11
N VAL A 267 5.59 10.15 15.90
CA VAL A 267 6.61 11.21 16.08
C VAL A 267 7.41 11.03 17.38
N GLN A 268 6.80 10.45 18.41
CA GLN A 268 7.37 10.34 19.76
C GLN A 268 8.12 9.04 20.04
N ILE A 269 7.86 7.99 19.24
CA ILE A 269 8.63 6.76 19.39
C ILE A 269 9.95 6.96 18.71
#